data_AF-A0A4W3KKK4-F1
#
_entry.id   AF-A0A4W3KKK4-F1
#
_cell.length_a   1.000
_cell.length_b   1.000
_cell.length_c   1.000
_cell.angle_alpha   90.00
_cell.angle_beta   90.00
_cell.angle_gamma   90.00
#
_symmetry.space_group_name_H-M   'P 1'
#
loop_
_entity.id
_entity.type
_entity.pdbx_description
1 polymer ?
#
loop_
_entity_poly.entity_id
_entity_poly.type
_entity_poly.pdbx_seq_one_letter_code
_entity_poly.pdbx_strand_id
1 'polypeptide(L)'
;MTMDEVREFERATQEATNKKIGIIPPAITISNVVLPSLTRSAPSSAPSTPLSSDAPEFLSIPKDRPRKKSAPETLTLPDPQERRAATKISEGAASGDPFEPKHD
;
A
#
# COMPACT_ATOMS: atom_id res chain seq x y z
N MET A 1 -5.58 -14.51 -7.57
CA MET A 1 -4.23 -14.99 -7.20
C MET A 1 -4.00 -14.64 -5.75
N THR A 2 -3.66 -15.62 -4.92
CA THR A 2 -3.32 -15.40 -3.51
C THR A 2 -1.85 -14.99 -3.38
N MET A 3 -1.45 -14.40 -2.24
CA MET A 3 -0.03 -14.06 -2.01
C MET A 3 0.87 -15.30 -2.03
N ASP A 4 0.35 -16.45 -1.60
CA ASP A 4 1.12 -17.69 -1.60
C ASP A 4 1.29 -18.26 -3.02
N GLU A 5 0.27 -18.14 -3.87
CA GLU A 5 0.37 -18.47 -5.30
C GLU A 5 1.41 -17.59 -6.01
N VAL A 6 1.48 -16.29 -5.69
CA VAL A 6 2.50 -15.38 -6.26
C VAL A 6 3.91 -15.83 -5.84
N ARG A 7 4.11 -16.10 -4.55
CA ARG A 7 5.40 -16.56 -4.01
C ARG A 7 5.83 -17.89 -4.62
N GLU A 8 4.88 -18.81 -4.85
CA GLU A 8 5.15 -20.10 -5.48
C GLU A 8 5.56 -19.94 -6.94
N PHE A 9 4.86 -19.10 -7.70
CA PHE A 9 5.21 -18.80 -9.09
C PHE A 9 6.63 -18.23 -9.24
N GLU A 10 6.99 -17.28 -8.37
CA GLU A 10 8.34 -16.70 -8.35
C GLU A 10 9.40 -17.77 -8.03
N ARG A 11 9.17 -18.62 -7.02
CA ARG A 11 10.07 -19.74 -6.71
C ARG A 11 10.21 -20.72 -7.87
N ALA A 12 9.10 -21.14 -8.48
CA ALA A 12 9.11 -22.09 -9.58
C ALA A 12 9.89 -21.55 -10.79
N THR A 13 9.76 -20.25 -11.07
CA THR A 13 10.51 -19.57 -12.14
C THR A 13 12.02 -19.58 -11.84
N GLN A 14 12.40 -19.31 -10.59
CA GLN A 14 13.80 -19.35 -10.17
C GLN A 14 14.36 -20.78 -10.22
N GLU A 15 13.62 -21.77 -9.75
CA GLU A 15 14.04 -23.18 -9.79
C GLU A 15 14.20 -23.70 -11.21
N ALA A 16 13.27 -23.37 -12.11
CA ALA A 16 13.37 -23.70 -13.52
C ALA A 16 14.61 -23.07 -14.17
N THR A 17 14.92 -21.82 -13.81
CA THR A 17 16.14 -21.13 -14.25
C THR A 17 17.38 -21.84 -13.70
N ASN A 18 17.44 -22.13 -12.41
CA ASN A 18 18.55 -22.84 -11.77
C ASN A 18 18.79 -24.22 -12.40
N LYS A 19 17.73 -24.92 -12.81
CA LYS A 19 17.84 -26.20 -13.55
C LYS A 19 18.44 -26.01 -14.95
N LYS A 20 18.16 -24.89 -15.61
CA LYS A 20 18.61 -24.60 -16.98
C LYS A 20 20.06 -24.09 -17.05
N ILE A 21 20.47 -23.24 -16.12
CA ILE A 21 21.78 -22.55 -16.19
C ILE A 21 22.67 -22.79 -14.95
N GLY A 22 22.22 -23.59 -13.99
CA GLY A 22 22.87 -23.76 -12.69
C GLY A 22 22.51 -22.64 -11.70
N ILE A 23 22.87 -22.84 -10.43
CA ILE A 23 22.76 -21.80 -9.41
C ILE A 23 23.91 -20.81 -9.62
N ILE A 24 23.58 -19.57 -9.98
CA ILE A 24 24.55 -18.48 -10.10
C ILE A 24 24.56 -17.73 -8.76
N PRO A 25 25.62 -17.84 -7.94
CA PRO A 25 25.69 -17.09 -6.69
C PRO A 25 25.71 -15.57 -7.01
N PRO A 26 25.10 -14.73 -6.16
CA PRO A 26 25.17 -13.30 -6.34
C PRO A 26 26.64 -12.85 -6.30
N ALA A 27 26.99 -11.84 -7.12
CA ALA A 27 28.36 -11.36 -7.25
C ALA A 27 28.94 -10.72 -5.96
N ILE A 28 28.12 -10.58 -4.91
CA ILE A 28 28.55 -10.08 -3.61
C ILE A 28 29.06 -11.24 -2.76
N THR A 29 30.31 -11.13 -2.31
CA THR A 29 30.86 -12.01 -1.29
C THR A 29 30.68 -11.33 0.06
N ILE A 30 29.83 -11.89 0.92
CA ILE A 30 29.73 -11.45 2.31
C ILE A 30 30.82 -12.19 3.08
N SER A 31 31.88 -11.48 3.46
CA SER A 31 32.92 -12.05 4.32
C SER A 31 32.53 -11.85 5.79
N ASN A 32 32.69 -12.88 6.62
CA ASN A 32 32.44 -12.81 8.06
C ASN A 32 33.57 -12.05 8.80
N VAL A 33 34.30 -11.18 8.11
CA VAL A 33 35.37 -10.40 8.72
C VAL A 33 34.70 -9.41 9.65
N VAL A 34 34.91 -9.58 10.96
CA VAL A 34 34.64 -8.53 11.94
C VAL A 34 35.58 -7.39 11.58
N LEU A 35 35.10 -6.41 10.83
CA LEU A 35 35.88 -5.22 10.53
C LEU A 35 36.26 -4.59 11.89
N PRO A 36 37.55 -4.31 12.14
CA PRO A 36 37.91 -3.57 13.35
C PRO A 36 37.08 -2.30 13.38
N SER A 37 36.52 -1.96 14.55
CA SER A 37 35.76 -0.73 14.75
C SER A 37 36.57 0.42 14.16
N LEU A 38 36.14 0.90 12.99
CA LEU A 38 36.78 1.98 12.29
C LEU A 38 36.62 3.18 13.21
N THR A 39 37.69 3.57 13.90
CA THR A 39 37.75 4.86 14.57
C THR A 39 37.48 5.88 13.48
N ARG A 40 36.25 6.41 13.51
CA ARG A 40 35.67 7.27 12.48
C ARG A 40 36.41 8.62 12.50
N SER A 41 37.60 8.63 11.91
CA SER A 41 38.37 9.84 11.60
C SER A 41 38.50 10.00 10.09
N ALA A 42 37.40 9.82 9.37
CA ALA A 42 37.22 10.45 8.07
C ALA A 42 36.45 11.76 8.29
N PRO A 43 36.84 12.89 7.66
CA PRO A 43 36.00 14.08 7.68
C PRO A 43 34.62 13.69 7.17
N SER A 44 33.58 14.14 7.86
CA SER A 44 32.19 13.88 7.50
C SER A 44 31.96 14.33 6.05
N SER A 45 31.91 13.39 5.12
CA SER A 45 31.58 13.64 3.71
C SER A 45 30.10 13.98 3.52
N ALA A 46 29.31 13.92 4.59
CA ALA A 46 27.94 14.38 4.56
C ALA A 46 27.94 15.90 4.29
N PRO A 47 27.29 16.35 3.20
CA PRO A 47 27.09 17.78 3.00
C PRO A 47 26.35 18.35 4.21
N SER A 48 26.80 19.49 4.73
CA SER A 48 26.12 20.17 5.82
C SER A 48 24.68 20.43 5.39
N THR A 49 23.70 19.95 6.17
CA THR A 49 22.31 20.32 5.96
C THR A 49 22.25 21.85 5.96
N PRO A 50 21.76 22.51 4.89
CA PRO A 50 21.66 23.96 4.88
C PRO A 50 20.80 24.39 6.08
N LEU A 51 21.31 25.30 6.91
CA LEU A 51 20.64 25.83 8.10
C LEU A 51 19.37 26.65 7.79
N SER A 52 18.92 26.68 6.54
CA SER A 52 17.67 27.33 6.17
C SER A 52 16.52 26.49 6.71
N SER A 53 15.87 26.99 7.76
CA SER A 53 14.62 26.41 8.29
C SER A 53 13.43 26.65 7.35
N ASP A 54 13.60 27.44 6.28
CA ASP A 54 12.53 27.69 5.34
C ASP A 54 12.28 26.46 4.47
N ALA A 55 11.02 26.08 4.36
CA ALA A 55 10.62 24.93 3.58
C ALA A 55 10.91 25.22 2.09
N PRO A 56 11.47 24.27 1.34
CA PRO A 56 11.71 24.50 -0.07
C PRO A 56 10.43 24.86 -0.82
N GLU A 57 10.52 25.81 -1.76
CA GLU A 57 9.36 26.37 -2.47
C GLU A 57 8.51 25.31 -3.18
N PHE A 58 9.12 24.20 -3.60
CA PHE A 58 8.44 23.06 -4.22
C PHE A 58 7.57 22.22 -3.27
N LEU A 59 7.73 22.36 -1.95
CA LEU A 59 6.79 21.81 -0.95
C LEU A 59 5.62 22.76 -0.68
N SER A 60 5.69 24.01 -1.17
CA SER A 60 4.55 24.90 -1.03
C SER A 60 3.37 24.34 -1.84
N ILE A 61 2.20 24.29 -1.20
CA ILE A 61 0.97 23.94 -1.92
C ILE A 61 0.80 25.00 -3.01
N PRO A 62 0.66 24.61 -4.29
CA PRO A 62 0.44 25.57 -5.35
C PRO A 62 -0.75 26.47 -4.99
N LYS A 63 -0.47 27.75 -4.71
CA LYS A 63 -1.47 28.72 -4.21
C LYS A 63 -2.65 28.88 -5.15
N ASP A 64 -2.47 28.54 -6.42
CA ASP A 64 -3.50 28.69 -7.44
C ASP A 64 -3.46 27.56 -8.47
N ARG A 65 -3.50 26.30 -8.01
CA ARG A 65 -3.89 25.23 -8.92
C ARG A 65 -5.39 25.39 -9.18
N PRO A 66 -5.85 25.69 -10.41
CA PRO A 66 -7.27 25.54 -10.72
C PRO A 66 -7.65 24.10 -10.39
N ARG A 67 -8.40 23.92 -9.30
CA ARG A 67 -8.88 22.59 -8.89
C ARG A 67 -9.66 22.06 -10.08
N LYS A 68 -9.16 20.97 -10.68
CA LYS A 68 -9.95 20.27 -11.68
C LYS A 68 -11.27 19.90 -10.98
N LYS A 69 -12.40 20.42 -11.46
CA LYS A 69 -13.75 20.02 -11.04
C LYS A 69 -14.06 18.54 -11.39
N SER A 70 -13.06 17.78 -11.83
CA SER A 70 -13.19 16.41 -12.32
C SER A 70 -12.92 15.36 -11.24
N ALA A 71 -13.03 15.69 -9.95
CA ALA A 71 -13.17 14.64 -8.96
C ALA A 71 -14.45 13.88 -9.32
N PRO A 72 -14.39 12.56 -9.60
CA PRO A 72 -15.59 11.82 -9.95
C PRO A 72 -16.57 11.89 -8.78
N GLU A 73 -17.88 11.99 -9.06
CA GLU A 73 -18.93 12.05 -8.02
C GLU A 73 -18.88 10.84 -7.07
N THR A 74 -18.19 9.78 -7.46
CA THR A 74 -17.92 8.58 -6.65
C THR A 74 -16.97 8.81 -5.46
N LEU A 75 -16.26 9.94 -5.40
CA LEU A 75 -15.35 10.30 -4.30
C LEU A 75 -15.94 11.37 -3.36
N THR A 76 -17.16 11.83 -3.61
CA THR A 76 -17.88 12.73 -2.70
C THR A 76 -18.73 11.88 -1.77
N LEU A 77 -18.45 11.93 -0.46
CA LEU A 77 -19.32 11.30 0.53
C LEU A 77 -20.67 12.03 0.54
N PRO A 78 -21.82 11.32 0.58
CA PRO A 78 -23.13 11.95 0.57
C PRO A 78 -23.31 12.83 1.82
N ASP A 79 -24.04 13.94 1.68
CA ASP A 79 -24.19 14.93 2.74
C ASP A 79 -24.82 14.29 3.99
N PRO A 80 -24.44 14.71 5.21
CA PRO A 80 -24.99 14.14 6.44
C PRO A 80 -26.53 14.24 6.53
N GLN A 81 -27.11 15.23 5.86
CA GLN A 81 -28.56 15.44 5.73
C GLN A 81 -29.20 14.38 4.82
N GLU A 82 -28.57 14.04 3.69
CA GLU A 82 -29.03 13.00 2.75
C GLU A 82 -28.91 11.60 3.34
N ARG A 83 -27.84 11.34 4.12
CA ARG A 83 -27.68 10.07 4.86
C ARG A 83 -28.81 9.81 5.84
N ARG A 84 -29.34 10.85 6.50
CA ARG A 84 -30.47 10.75 7.42
C ARG A 84 -31.81 10.52 6.72
N ALA A 85 -31.94 10.85 5.43
CA ALA A 85 -33.14 10.55 4.65
C ALA A 85 -33.15 9.10 4.16
N ALA A 86 -31.98 8.58 3.74
CA ALA A 86 -31.83 7.20 3.27
C ALA A 86 -32.05 6.14 4.37
N THR A 87 -31.89 6.49 5.64
CA THR A 87 -32.09 5.55 6.77
C THR A 87 -33.56 5.39 7.21
N LYS A 88 -34.51 6.14 6.63
CA LYS A 88 -35.92 6.15 7.11
C LYS A 88 -36.88 5.27 6.30
N ILE A 89 -36.39 4.48 5.34
CA ILE A 89 -37.25 3.67 4.45
C ILE A 89 -37.19 2.16 4.71
N SER A 90 -36.66 1.72 5.86
CA SER A 90 -36.66 0.30 6.25
C SER A 90 -37.31 0.10 7.61
N GLU A 91 -38.58 0.49 7.74
CA GLU A 91 -39.43 -0.02 8.81
C GLU A 91 -40.83 -0.26 8.24
N GLY A 92 -41.13 -1.52 7.89
CA GLY A 92 -42.46 -1.92 7.45
C GLY A 92 -42.50 -3.22 6.68
N ALA A 93 -43.20 -4.20 7.26
CA ALA A 93 -43.71 -5.44 6.67
C ALA A 93 -42.74 -6.64 6.54
N ALA A 94 -42.41 -7.27 7.67
CA ALA A 94 -42.24 -8.72 7.72
C ALA A 94 -43.55 -9.34 8.23
N SER A 95 -44.50 -9.62 7.34
CA SER A 95 -45.62 -10.54 7.59
C SER A 95 -45.43 -11.76 6.70
N GLY A 96 -44.74 -12.77 7.23
CA GLY A 96 -44.66 -14.10 6.64
C GLY A 96 -45.40 -15.08 7.55
N ASP A 97 -46.48 -15.67 7.05
CA ASP A 97 -47.22 -16.74 7.73
C ASP A 97 -46.32 -17.96 8.01
N PRO A 98 -46.56 -18.71 9.10
CA PRO A 98 -45.76 -19.88 9.43
C PRO A 98 -46.15 -21.07 8.53
N PHE A 99 -45.19 -21.58 7.75
CA PHE A 99 -45.33 -22.85 7.03
C PHE A 99 -45.23 -24.02 8.02
N GLU A 100 -46.31 -24.79 8.19
CA GLU A 100 -46.27 -26.09 8.87
C GLU A 100 -45.56 -27.16 8.01
N PRO A 101 -44.74 -28.04 8.62
CA PRO A 101 -44.18 -29.19 7.93
C PRO A 101 -45.16 -30.38 7.95
N LYS A 102 -45.49 -30.93 6.78
CA LYS A 102 -46.12 -32.26 6.68
C LYS A 102 -45.04 -33.34 6.69
N HIS A 103 -45.19 -34.27 7.62
CA HIS A 103 -44.47 -35.53 7.66
C HIS A 103 -45.07 -36.50 6.64
N ASP A 104 -44.20 -37.17 5.87
CA ASP A 104 -44.38 -38.53 5.34
C ASP A 104 -42.99 -39.19 5.27
#